data_AF-A0A939I5T7-F1
#
_entry.id   AF-A0A939I5T7-F1
#
_cell.length_a   1.000
_cell.length_b   1.000
_cell.length_c   1.000
_cell.angle_alpha   90.00
_cell.angle_beta   90.00
_cell.angle_gamma   90.00
#
_symmetry.space_group_name_H-M   'P 1'
#
loop_
_entity.id
_entity.type
_entity.pdbx_description
1 polymer ?
#
loop_
_entity_poly.entity_id
_entity_poly.type
_entity_poly.pdbx_seq_one_letter_code
_entity_poly.pdbx_strand_id
1 'polypeptide(L)'
;MGRGRAKAKQTKVARELKYNSGGFDANRLSNELGVSPSTASIEPEPIEEEEDDDPYAEYAARYADLDDEDDTEPGTGPSQARRRA
;
A
#
# COMPACT_ATOMS: atom_id res chain seq x y z
N MET A 1 -18.51 -27.17 -32.72
CA MET A 1 -17.03 -27.11 -32.68
C MET A 1 -16.44 -25.75 -32.23
N GLY A 2 -17.15 -24.85 -31.54
CA GLY A 2 -16.63 -23.48 -31.24
C GLY A 2 -16.26 -23.18 -29.78
N ARG A 3 -16.51 -24.08 -28.81
CA ARG A 3 -16.44 -23.77 -27.37
C ARG A 3 -15.01 -23.52 -26.86
N GLY A 4 -13.99 -24.15 -27.44
CA GLY A 4 -12.59 -24.01 -27.00
C GLY A 4 -12.02 -22.60 -27.19
N ARG A 5 -12.34 -21.95 -28.32
CA ARG A 5 -11.88 -20.58 -28.61
C ARG A 5 -12.56 -19.56 -27.71
N ALA A 6 -13.87 -19.70 -27.50
CA ALA A 6 -14.62 -18.86 -26.59
C ALA A 6 -14.09 -18.98 -25.15
N LYS A 7 -13.88 -20.22 -24.66
CA LYS A 7 -13.32 -20.47 -23.32
C LYS A 7 -11.93 -19.86 -23.15
N ALA A 8 -11.04 -20.02 -24.14
CA ALA A 8 -9.71 -19.42 -24.09
C ALA A 8 -9.76 -17.88 -24.03
N LYS A 9 -10.63 -17.24 -24.83
CA LYS A 9 -10.84 -15.79 -24.78
C LYS A 9 -11.35 -15.35 -23.41
N GLN A 10 -12.33 -16.06 -22.85
CA GLN A 10 -12.90 -15.73 -21.53
C GLN A 10 -11.86 -15.87 -20.42
N THR A 11 -11.04 -16.93 -20.42
CA THR A 11 -9.96 -17.10 -19.43
C THR A 11 -8.90 -16.02 -19.55
N LYS A 12 -8.56 -15.57 -20.77
CA LYS A 12 -7.63 -14.45 -20.98
C LYS A 12 -8.18 -13.15 -20.39
N VAL A 13 -9.43 -12.80 -20.72
CA VAL A 13 -10.11 -11.60 -20.20
C VAL A 13 -10.22 -11.65 -18.67
N ALA A 14 -10.60 -12.79 -18.10
CA ALA A 14 -10.72 -12.95 -16.66
C ALA A 14 -9.35 -12.82 -15.94
N ARG A 15 -8.28 -13.35 -16.53
CA ARG A 15 -6.92 -13.19 -15.99
C ARG A 15 -6.48 -11.73 -16.06
N GLU A 16 -6.77 -11.07 -17.18
CA GLU A 16 -6.51 -9.64 -17.33
C GLU A 16 -7.27 -8.87 -16.26
N LEU A 17 -8.58 -9.06 -16.06
CA LEU A 17 -9.31 -8.38 -14.98
C LEU A 17 -8.80 -8.71 -13.56
N LYS A 18 -8.36 -9.94 -13.32
CA LYS A 18 -7.90 -10.40 -12.00
C LYS A 18 -6.51 -9.89 -11.64
N TYR A 19 -5.61 -9.80 -12.61
CA TYR A 19 -4.18 -9.52 -12.38
C TYR A 19 -3.69 -8.25 -13.08
N ASN A 20 -4.51 -7.63 -13.92
CA ASN A 20 -4.35 -6.22 -14.21
C ASN A 20 -4.83 -5.52 -12.94
N SER A 21 -3.87 -5.18 -12.08
CA SER A 21 -4.04 -4.11 -11.10
C SER A 21 -4.34 -2.87 -11.95
N GLY A 22 -5.62 -2.69 -12.31
CA GLY A 22 -6.08 -1.65 -13.21
C GLY A 22 -5.40 -0.36 -12.80
N GLY A 23 -4.68 0.25 -13.74
CA GLY A 23 -3.89 1.44 -13.49
C GLY A 23 -4.73 2.41 -12.67
N PHE A 24 -4.30 2.65 -11.44
CA PHE A 24 -4.94 3.62 -10.57
C PHE A 24 -4.84 4.98 -11.26
N ASP A 25 -5.97 5.47 -11.77
CA ASP A 25 -6.03 6.77 -12.41
C ASP A 25 -6.06 7.85 -11.33
N ALA A 26 -4.86 8.20 -10.87
CA ALA A 26 -4.65 9.21 -9.83
C ALA A 26 -5.29 10.56 -10.20
N ASN A 27 -5.34 10.89 -11.50
CA ASN A 27 -5.96 12.13 -11.99
C ASN A 27 -7.49 12.07 -11.90
N ARG A 28 -8.09 10.91 -12.19
CA ARG A 28 -9.54 10.74 -12.00
C ARG A 28 -9.91 10.78 -10.52
N LEU A 29 -9.12 10.14 -9.65
CA LEU A 29 -9.37 10.18 -8.20
C LEU A 29 -9.21 11.61 -7.65
N SER A 30 -8.14 12.33 -8.00
CA SER A 30 -7.94 13.70 -7.48
C SER A 30 -9.08 14.63 -7.87
N ASN A 31 -9.59 14.50 -9.11
CA ASN A 31 -10.77 15.23 -9.55
C ASN A 31 -12.05 14.84 -8.80
N GLU A 32 -12.25 13.54 -8.49
CA GLU A 32 -13.40 13.07 -7.70
C GLU A 32 -13.34 13.54 -6.24
N LEU A 33 -12.16 13.55 -5.64
CA LEU A 33 -11.92 14.06 -4.28
C LEU A 33 -11.93 15.59 -4.20
N GLY A 34 -12.02 16.29 -5.34
CA GLY A 34 -11.96 17.76 -5.37
C GLY A 34 -10.60 18.31 -4.95
N VAL A 35 -9.55 17.48 -4.93
CA VAL A 35 -8.17 17.90 -4.63
C VAL A 35 -7.63 18.54 -5.90
N SER A 36 -7.98 19.81 -6.11
CA SER A 36 -7.30 20.62 -7.10
C SER A 36 -5.87 20.86 -6.60
N PRO A 37 -4.82 20.73 -7.44
CA PRO A 37 -3.51 21.27 -7.13
C PRO A 37 -3.57 22.80 -7.24
N SER A 38 -4.44 23.43 -6.46
CA SER A 38 -4.36 24.84 -6.18
C SER A 38 -3.05 25.03 -5.44
N THR A 39 -2.12 25.70 -6.10
CA THR A 39 -0.85 26.22 -5.54
C THR A 39 -1.08 27.28 -4.45
N ALA A 40 -2.23 27.23 -3.78
CA ALA A 40 -2.43 27.89 -2.50
C ALA A 40 -1.44 27.20 -1.56
N SER A 41 -0.37 27.92 -1.23
CA SER A 41 0.51 27.53 -0.15
C SER A 41 -0.38 27.39 1.07
N ILE A 42 -0.68 26.15 1.45
CA ILE A 42 -1.28 25.87 2.74
C ILE A 42 -0.14 26.21 3.70
N GLU A 43 -0.15 27.43 4.25
CA GLU A 43 0.67 27.70 5.42
C GLU A 43 0.17 26.71 6.48
N PRO A 44 1.03 25.80 6.97
CA PRO A 44 0.64 24.96 8.07
C PRO A 44 0.36 25.89 9.25
N GLU A 45 -0.92 25.96 9.65
CA GLU A 45 -1.28 26.56 10.92
C GLU A 45 -0.42 25.91 12.01
N PRO A 46 0.16 26.68 12.94
CA PRO A 46 0.90 26.11 14.05
C PRO A 46 -0.05 25.20 14.82
N ILE A 47 0.21 23.89 14.76
CA ILE A 47 -0.42 22.90 15.61
C ILE A 47 -0.03 23.23 17.05
N GLU A 48 -0.98 23.74 17.83
CA GLU A 48 -0.82 23.84 19.28
C GLU A 48 -0.67 22.41 19.80
N GLU A 49 0.49 22.11 20.39
CA GLU A 49 0.80 20.83 21.03
C GLU A 49 -0.11 20.66 22.26
N GLU A 50 -1.39 20.33 22.06
CA GLU A 50 -2.25 19.81 23.11
C GLU A 50 -1.92 18.32 23.25
N GLU A 51 -0.73 18.06 23.81
CA GLU A 51 -0.07 16.75 23.91
C GLU A 51 -0.87 15.72 24.76
N ASP A 52 -1.93 16.16 25.44
CA ASP A 52 -2.69 15.36 26.41
C ASP A 52 -4.02 14.77 25.89
N ASP A 53 -4.58 15.23 24.76
CA ASP A 53 -5.93 14.81 24.30
C ASP A 53 -5.96 14.23 22.86
N ASP A 54 -4.82 13.86 22.27
CA ASP A 54 -4.82 13.13 21.00
C ASP A 54 -5.29 11.67 21.20
N PRO A 55 -6.45 11.24 20.67
CA PRO A 55 -6.91 9.85 20.76
C PRO A 55 -5.95 8.84 20.11
N TYR A 56 -4.99 9.28 19.29
CA TYR A 56 -3.95 8.45 18.69
C TYR A 56 -2.68 8.33 19.55
N ALA A 57 -2.51 9.14 20.60
CA ALA A 57 -1.32 9.09 21.46
C ALA A 57 -1.15 7.73 22.15
N GLU A 58 -2.25 7.09 22.59
CA GLU A 58 -2.21 5.74 23.20
C GLU A 58 -1.71 4.68 22.21
N TYR A 59 -2.14 4.80 20.94
CA TYR A 59 -1.67 3.91 19.87
C TYR A 59 -0.20 4.15 19.57
N ALA A 60 0.25 5.40 19.47
CA ALA A 60 1.66 5.72 19.27
C ALA A 60 2.53 5.14 20.40
N ALA A 61 2.13 5.32 21.66
CA ALA A 61 2.85 4.79 22.82
C ALA A 61 2.97 3.25 22.81
N ARG A 62 1.94 2.53 22.35
CA ARG A 62 1.93 1.05 22.26
C ARG A 62 2.91 0.49 21.22
N TYR A 63 3.31 1.27 20.24
CA TYR A 63 4.22 0.84 19.17
C TYR A 63 5.58 1.51 19.25
N ALA A 64 5.72 2.59 20.03
CA ALA A 64 6.99 3.25 20.28
C ALA A 64 8.00 2.34 21.00
N ASP A 65 7.53 1.42 21.85
CA ASP A 65 8.37 0.44 22.55
C ASP A 65 8.86 -0.71 21.65
N LEU A 66 8.20 -0.95 20.52
CA LEU A 66 8.56 -1.97 19.53
C LEU A 66 9.58 -1.47 18.50
N ASP A 67 9.67 -0.16 18.28
CA ASP A 67 10.60 0.44 17.31
C ASP A 67 12.06 0.39 17.83
N ASP A 68 12.26 0.47 19.15
CA ASP A 68 13.57 0.37 19.80
C ASP A 68 14.16 -1.06 19.81
N GLU A 69 13.39 -2.10 19.44
CA GLU A 69 13.86 -3.51 19.41
C GLU A 69 14.29 -4.00 18.01
N ASP A 70 14.08 -3.23 16.93
CA ASP A 70 14.33 -3.69 15.54
C ASP A 70 15.74 -3.36 15.01
N ASP A 71 16.64 -2.73 15.79
CA ASP A 71 18.06 -2.56 15.42
C ASP A 71 18.91 -3.83 15.67
N THR A 72 18.26 -5.00 15.74
CA THR A 72 18.92 -6.30 15.79
C THR A 72 18.78 -7.01 14.44
N GLU A 73 19.59 -6.61 13.45
CA GLU A 73 19.88 -7.42 12.27
C GLU A 73 20.83 -8.57 12.65
N PRO A 74 20.39 -9.84 12.59
CA PRO A 74 21.24 -10.89 12.07
C PRO A 74 20.64 -11.39 10.76
N GLY A 75 21.11 -10.77 9.67
CA GLY A 75 20.86 -11.28 8.34
C GLY A 75 21.18 -12.77 8.23
N THR A 76 20.37 -13.48 7.44
CA THR A 76 20.76 -14.52 6.49
C THR A 76 19.47 -15.14 5.95
N GLY A 77 19.05 -14.69 4.77
CA GLY A 77 18.12 -15.46 3.97
C GLY A 77 18.75 -16.84 3.66
N PRO A 78 18.00 -17.95 3.75
CA PRO A 78 18.56 -19.24 3.34
C PRO A 78 18.68 -19.28 1.82
N SER A 79 19.89 -18.95 1.38
CA SER A 79 20.46 -19.27 0.09
C SER A 79 20.30 -20.76 -0.25
N GLN A 80 20.20 -21.03 -1.55
CA GLN A 80 20.14 -22.36 -2.15
C GLN A 80 21.16 -23.33 -1.54
N ALA A 81 20.68 -24.40 -0.90
CA ALA A 81 21.45 -25.61 -0.63
C ALA A 81 20.78 -26.82 -1.28
N ARG A 82 21.46 -27.30 -2.32
CA ARG A 82 21.26 -28.56 -3.03
C ARG A 82 21.17 -29.75 -2.06
N ARG A 83 20.36 -30.76 -2.39
CA ARG A 83 20.73 -32.20 -2.55
C ARG A 83 19.63 -33.17 -2.06
N ARG A 84 19.20 -34.03 -2.99
CA ARG A 84 18.95 -35.48 -2.86
C ARG A 84 17.79 -35.96 -1.97
N ALA A 85 16.77 -36.52 -2.62
CA ALA A 85 16.44 -37.96 -2.56
C ALA A 85 15.80 -38.37 -3.89
#